data_AF-A0A7R9FEK8-F1
#
_entry.id   AF-A0A7R9FEK8-F1
#
_cell.length_a   1.000
_cell.length_b   1.000
_cell.length_c   1.000
_cell.angle_alpha   90.00
_cell.angle_beta   90.00
_cell.angle_gamma   90.00
#
_symmetry.space_group_name_H-M   'P 1'
#
loop_
_entity.id
_entity.type
_entity.pdbx_description
1 polymer ?
#
loop_
_entity_poly.entity_id
_entity_poly.type
_entity_poly.pdbx_seq_one_letter_code
_entity_poly.pdbx_strand_id
1 'polypeptide(L)'
;MSRTEVESEIYKISSVSLGPLAVVQPPKKKGGAGGKGGKKKAEGYVIDGVSTTEMTREQLEVFAHRLREEMEREREERNFFQLERDKIRTFWEITRQQLEECQAELRNKDREIEEDEEKHQVEIKVYKQKVKHLMYEHQNNLSELKVESMVGLKLAQDDYTEQELELLKDKKNLKAKLLEQELASEEDIKALRMSKFEKRLHSVRNELSLNYRMELTEVEERKNKQISELMKNHEKAFSDIKNYYNDITLNNLALISSLKEQMEDVKRQEERMEKQLRDVQTENKRLAEPLKRAEAEVAVLERKMGNYGKDKVSLANTKTRLTICQKELENLKWENEVLQLRFKKVEEERDELHNRFVSAILELQQKAALKSVLLEKKLAALTDLLEQKDAQMSEVLAASQLDPVATANMKQRLEELLGGKNTAIQDLQYELARVCKAHNDLLQTYEGKLQQYGVPKEELGFTPLQVSVGGARIGRGPAGLVTTNR
;
A
#
# COMPACT_ATOMS: atom_id res chain seq x y z
N MET A 1 -14.66 -1.14 29.00
CA MET A 1 -14.74 0.20 29.60
C MET A 1 -14.81 1.18 28.45
N SER A 2 -16.00 1.68 28.18
CA SER A 2 -16.34 2.45 26.98
C SER A 2 -15.97 3.92 27.16
N ARG A 3 -15.57 4.54 26.05
CA ARG A 3 -15.14 5.94 25.86
C ARG A 3 -16.16 7.01 26.33
N THR A 4 -17.32 6.58 26.83
CA THR A 4 -18.43 7.40 27.33
C THR A 4 -18.28 7.88 28.78
N GLU A 5 -17.34 7.35 29.57
CA GLU A 5 -17.12 7.81 30.95
C GLU A 5 -16.10 8.96 31.05
N VAL A 6 -15.37 9.28 29.96
CA VAL A 6 -14.39 10.39 29.95
C VAL A 6 -15.01 11.71 29.50
N GLU A 7 -16.17 11.68 28.83
CA GLU A 7 -16.85 12.88 28.34
C GLU A 7 -17.74 13.57 29.39
N SER A 8 -18.06 12.92 30.52
CA SER A 8 -18.93 13.53 31.55
C SER A 8 -18.22 14.49 32.52
N GLU A 9 -16.89 14.47 32.59
CA GLU A 9 -16.13 15.35 33.50
C GLU A 9 -15.79 16.72 32.86
N ILE A 10 -15.81 16.84 31.53
CA ILE A 10 -15.39 18.06 30.82
C ILE A 10 -16.52 19.10 30.71
N TYR A 11 -17.78 18.70 30.91
CA TYR A 11 -18.94 19.60 30.77
C TYR A 11 -19.36 20.36 32.05
N LYS A 12 -18.60 20.29 33.15
CA LYS A 12 -18.93 20.98 34.42
C LYS A 12 -18.20 22.30 34.69
N ILE A 13 -17.36 22.80 33.79
CA ILE A 13 -16.61 24.06 33.98
C ILE A 13 -17.05 25.18 33.00
N SER A 14 -18.21 25.03 32.33
CA SER A 14 -18.69 26.01 31.34
C SER A 14 -19.89 26.87 31.78
N SER A 15 -20.23 26.90 33.08
CA SER A 15 -21.35 27.72 33.57
C SER A 15 -20.96 28.56 34.79
N VAL A 16 -20.11 29.57 34.57
CA VAL A 16 -20.10 30.78 35.41
C VAL A 16 -20.48 31.94 34.49
N SER A 17 -21.77 32.23 34.47
CA SER A 17 -22.34 33.41 33.83
C SER A 17 -21.89 34.66 34.60
N LEU A 18 -20.88 35.35 34.08
CA LEU A 18 -20.61 36.74 34.45
C LEU A 18 -21.67 37.61 33.76
N GLY A 19 -22.55 38.21 34.57
CA GLY A 19 -23.63 39.08 34.13
C GLY A 19 -23.13 40.35 33.42
N PRO A 20 -24.02 41.03 32.68
CA PRO A 20 -23.66 42.16 31.84
C PRO A 20 -23.20 43.36 32.68
N LEU A 21 -21.97 43.82 32.45
CA LEU A 21 -21.44 45.08 32.96
C LEU A 21 -22.25 46.24 32.37
N ALA A 22 -22.89 47.01 33.26
CA ALA A 22 -23.72 48.15 32.95
C ALA A 22 -22.93 49.27 32.23
N VAL A 23 -23.40 49.65 31.06
CA VAL A 23 -22.97 50.83 30.32
C VAL A 23 -23.52 52.07 31.02
N VAL A 24 -22.67 52.84 31.69
CA VAL A 24 -23.03 54.15 32.25
C VAL A 24 -22.96 55.19 31.14
N GLN A 25 -24.13 55.62 30.65
CA GLN A 25 -24.28 56.79 29.78
C GLN A 25 -24.15 58.10 30.60
N PRO A 26 -23.63 59.20 30.03
CA PRO A 26 -23.60 60.50 30.70
C PRO A 26 -25.00 61.14 30.71
N PRO A 27 -25.38 61.93 31.74
CA PRO A 27 -26.74 62.44 31.85
C PRO A 27 -27.00 63.63 30.92
N LYS A 28 -28.16 63.58 30.27
CA LYS A 28 -28.75 64.66 29.45
C LYS A 28 -29.13 65.87 30.32
N LYS A 29 -28.67 67.07 29.95
CA LYS A 29 -29.21 68.35 30.41
C LYS A 29 -30.60 68.58 29.80
N LYS A 30 -31.64 68.66 30.64
CA LYS A 30 -32.96 69.21 30.28
C LYS A 30 -33.06 70.66 30.76
N GLY A 31 -33.60 71.53 29.91
CA GLY A 31 -33.83 72.94 30.19
C GLY A 31 -34.97 73.19 31.19
N GLY A 32 -34.91 74.36 31.81
CA GLY A 32 -36.00 74.95 32.58
C GLY A 32 -35.86 76.47 32.51
N ALA A 33 -36.86 77.13 31.93
CA ALA A 33 -37.02 78.58 31.93
C ALA A 33 -37.76 79.02 33.20
N GLY A 34 -37.42 80.20 33.73
CA GLY A 34 -38.16 80.84 34.82
C GLY A 34 -37.46 82.12 35.31
N GLY A 35 -38.08 83.27 35.09
CA GLY A 35 -37.48 84.59 35.30
C GLY A 35 -37.62 85.20 36.69
N LYS A 36 -36.91 86.33 36.81
CA LYS A 36 -37.04 87.50 37.71
C LYS A 36 -36.85 87.30 39.24
N GLY A 37 -35.82 88.01 39.72
CA GLY A 37 -35.94 88.92 40.86
C GLY A 37 -35.26 88.48 42.14
N GLY A 38 -34.15 89.14 42.50
CA GLY A 38 -33.59 89.09 43.85
C GLY A 38 -32.09 89.30 43.91
N LYS A 39 -31.65 90.52 44.25
CA LYS A 39 -30.30 90.81 44.74
C LYS A 39 -30.00 89.91 45.97
N LYS A 40 -29.08 88.96 45.85
CA LYS A 40 -28.35 88.37 46.99
C LYS A 40 -26.91 88.02 46.57
N LYS A 41 -26.01 88.18 47.53
CA LYS A 41 -24.55 88.27 47.46
C LYS A 41 -23.89 87.09 46.73
N ALA A 42 -22.75 87.35 46.09
CA ALA A 42 -21.89 86.34 45.48
C ALA A 42 -21.41 85.33 46.54
N GLU A 43 -21.92 84.10 46.48
CA GLU A 43 -21.30 82.93 47.11
C GLU A 43 -20.26 82.36 46.14
N GLY A 44 -19.08 82.07 46.68
CA GLY A 44 -17.94 81.57 45.92
C GLY A 44 -18.16 80.21 45.30
N TYR A 45 -17.67 80.02 44.07
CA TYR A 45 -17.63 78.72 43.42
C TYR A 45 -16.47 77.90 44.00
N VAL A 46 -16.76 76.70 44.50
CA VAL A 46 -15.74 75.74 44.94
C VAL A 46 -15.46 74.79 43.79
N ILE A 47 -14.22 74.75 43.31
CA ILE A 47 -13.76 73.82 42.27
C ILE A 47 -12.65 72.98 42.90
N ASP A 48 -12.84 71.66 42.88
CA ASP A 48 -11.92 70.67 43.46
C ASP A 48 -11.55 70.90 44.95
N GLY A 49 -12.56 71.23 45.76
CA GLY A 49 -12.41 71.43 47.21
C GLY A 49 -11.83 72.80 47.63
N VAL A 50 -11.49 73.69 46.68
CA VAL A 50 -10.93 75.03 46.96
C VAL A 50 -11.91 76.14 46.56
N SER A 51 -12.11 77.11 47.46
CA SER A 51 -13.01 78.28 47.26
C SER A 51 -12.36 79.34 46.37
N THR A 52 -12.92 79.60 45.18
CA THR A 52 -12.36 80.55 44.21
C THR A 52 -12.49 82.02 44.62
N THR A 53 -13.23 82.33 45.68
CA THR A 53 -13.49 83.71 46.16
C THR A 53 -12.32 84.35 46.92
N GLU A 54 -11.36 83.56 47.41
CA GLU A 54 -10.24 84.04 48.24
C GLU A 54 -8.92 84.13 47.46
N MET A 55 -8.89 83.70 46.20
CA MET A 55 -7.69 83.67 45.37
C MET A 55 -7.54 84.95 44.53
N THR A 56 -6.32 85.50 44.45
CA THR A 56 -6.01 86.63 43.57
C THR A 56 -6.07 86.21 42.09
N ARG A 57 -6.20 87.17 41.16
CA ARG A 57 -6.29 86.89 39.71
C ARG A 57 -5.16 85.97 39.21
N GLU A 58 -3.93 86.21 39.66
CA GLU A 58 -2.76 85.40 39.31
C GLU A 58 -2.84 83.98 39.88
N GLN A 59 -3.35 83.82 41.11
CA GLN A 59 -3.56 82.50 41.72
C GLN A 59 -4.67 81.70 41.01
N LEU A 60 -5.72 82.37 40.55
CA LEU A 60 -6.76 81.76 39.71
C LEU A 60 -6.24 81.38 38.32
N GLU A 61 -5.34 82.17 37.72
CA GLU A 61 -4.69 81.85 36.45
C GLU A 61 -3.78 80.61 36.56
N VAL A 62 -3.01 80.51 37.65
CA VAL A 62 -2.17 79.32 37.94
C VAL A 62 -3.03 78.09 38.23
N PHE A 63 -4.10 78.21 39.02
CA PHE A 63 -5.02 77.11 39.30
C PHE A 63 -5.73 76.63 38.03
N ALA A 64 -6.12 77.54 37.14
CA ALA A 64 -6.69 77.20 35.84
C ALA A 64 -5.67 76.56 34.88
N HIS A 65 -4.38 76.89 35.00
CA HIS A 65 -3.31 76.23 34.24
C HIS A 65 -3.09 74.79 34.74
N ARG A 66 -3.05 74.59 36.07
CA ARG A 66 -2.93 73.27 36.70
C ARG A 66 -4.07 72.35 36.32
N LEU A 67 -5.32 72.83 36.41
CA LEU A 67 -6.49 72.05 36.01
C LEU A 67 -6.48 71.72 34.50
N ARG A 68 -5.94 72.61 33.66
CA ARG A 68 -5.75 72.32 32.24
C ARG A 68 -4.71 71.22 32.01
N GLU A 69 -3.59 71.27 32.71
CA GLU A 69 -2.55 70.24 32.62
C GLU A 69 -3.04 68.89 33.15
N GLU A 70 -3.80 68.87 34.25
CA GLU A 70 -4.43 67.65 34.75
C GLU A 70 -5.46 67.10 33.76
N MET A 71 -6.30 67.96 33.18
CA MET A 71 -7.23 67.56 32.13
C MET A 71 -6.54 67.00 30.89
N GLU A 72 -5.40 67.57 30.49
CA GLU A 72 -4.62 67.09 29.34
C GLU A 72 -3.92 65.77 29.66
N ARG A 73 -3.35 65.62 30.85
CA ARG A 73 -2.75 64.37 31.33
C ARG A 73 -3.78 63.24 31.39
N GLU A 74 -4.96 63.49 31.95
CA GLU A 74 -6.03 62.50 31.94
C GLU A 74 -6.51 62.16 30.52
N ARG A 75 -6.47 63.12 29.57
CA ARG A 75 -6.78 62.84 28.16
C ARG A 75 -5.74 61.93 27.53
N GLU A 76 -4.46 62.18 27.79
CA GLU A 76 -3.35 61.34 27.32
C GLU A 76 -3.43 59.93 27.91
N GLU A 77 -3.70 59.79 29.21
CA GLU A 77 -3.88 58.50 29.87
C GLU A 77 -5.09 57.75 29.31
N ARG A 78 -6.24 58.42 29.14
CA ARG A 78 -7.41 57.81 28.49
C ARG A 78 -7.10 57.34 27.07
N ASN A 79 -6.34 58.12 26.30
CA ASN A 79 -5.92 57.75 24.95
C ASN A 79 -4.98 56.53 24.97
N PHE A 80 -4.01 56.52 25.88
CA PHE A 80 -3.09 55.39 26.06
C PHE A 80 -3.83 54.09 26.40
N PHE A 81 -4.71 54.11 27.40
CA PHE A 81 -5.49 52.93 27.77
C PHE A 81 -6.47 52.51 26.67
N GLN A 82 -6.97 53.45 25.88
CA GLN A 82 -7.81 53.17 24.71
C GLN A 82 -7.01 52.44 23.63
N LEU A 83 -5.80 52.90 23.30
CA LEU A 83 -4.91 52.23 22.36
C LEU A 83 -4.50 50.82 22.84
N GLU A 84 -4.17 50.66 24.12
CA GLU A 84 -3.82 49.35 24.67
C GLU A 84 -5.02 48.39 24.66
N ARG A 85 -6.21 48.86 25.03
CA ARG A 85 -7.44 48.07 24.91
C ARG A 85 -7.70 47.65 23.47
N ASP A 86 -7.53 48.56 22.52
CA ASP A 86 -7.78 48.28 21.10
C ASP A 86 -6.74 47.28 20.56
N LYS A 87 -5.46 47.36 20.98
CA LYS A 87 -4.44 46.33 20.68
C LYS A 87 -4.79 44.96 21.26
N ILE A 88 -5.20 44.91 22.53
CA ILE A 88 -5.60 43.64 23.16
C ILE A 88 -6.80 43.04 22.42
N ARG A 89 -7.74 43.90 22.01
CA ARG A 89 -8.90 43.48 21.23
C ARG A 89 -8.52 42.92 19.86
N THR A 90 -7.62 43.58 19.12
CA THR A 90 -7.16 43.05 17.83
C THR A 90 -6.40 41.74 17.99
N PHE A 91 -5.54 41.60 19.00
CA PHE A 91 -4.88 40.32 19.30
C PHE A 91 -5.89 39.23 19.65
N TRP A 92 -6.90 39.54 20.45
CA TRP A 92 -7.96 38.59 20.78
C TRP A 92 -8.78 38.19 19.55
N GLU A 93 -9.15 39.14 18.69
CA GLU A 93 -9.89 38.87 17.45
C GLU A 93 -9.06 37.98 16.50
N ILE A 94 -7.76 38.27 16.32
CA ILE A 94 -6.85 37.47 15.49
C ILE A 94 -6.70 36.06 16.07
N THR A 95 -6.39 35.93 17.35
CA THR A 95 -6.18 34.61 17.99
C THR A 95 -7.45 33.78 18.01
N ARG A 96 -8.61 34.42 18.20
CA ARG A 96 -9.92 33.77 18.07
C ARG A 96 -10.16 33.29 16.64
N GLN A 97 -9.90 34.12 15.63
CA GLN A 97 -10.07 33.74 14.23
C GLN A 97 -9.15 32.56 13.87
N GLN A 98 -7.89 32.60 14.29
CA GLN A 98 -6.95 31.49 14.12
C GLN A 98 -7.45 30.20 14.78
N LEU A 99 -8.04 30.29 15.98
CA LEU A 99 -8.65 29.14 16.63
C LEU A 99 -9.84 28.59 15.84
N GLU A 100 -10.73 29.46 15.34
CA GLU A 100 -11.88 29.08 14.52
C GLU A 100 -11.44 28.43 13.19
N GLU A 101 -10.37 28.93 12.57
CA GLU A 101 -9.72 28.36 11.38
C GLU A 101 -9.13 26.98 11.67
N CYS A 102 -8.31 26.82 12.71
CA CYS A 102 -7.77 25.52 13.10
C CYS A 102 -8.88 24.49 13.43
N GLN A 103 -9.97 24.92 14.07
CA GLN A 103 -11.11 24.05 14.34
C GLN A 103 -11.85 23.65 13.05
N ALA A 104 -11.94 24.55 12.07
CA ALA A 104 -12.54 24.23 10.77
C ALA A 104 -11.67 23.25 9.98
N GLU A 105 -10.34 23.42 9.99
CA GLU A 105 -9.39 22.47 9.41
C GLU A 105 -9.50 21.09 10.04
N LEU A 106 -9.63 21.02 11.36
CA LEU A 106 -9.76 19.76 12.08
C LEU A 106 -11.07 19.02 11.68
N ARG A 107 -12.19 19.75 11.61
CA ARG A 107 -13.46 19.19 11.10
C ARG A 107 -13.38 18.71 9.65
N ASN A 108 -12.65 19.43 8.80
CA ASN A 108 -12.44 19.01 7.41
C ASN A 108 -11.60 17.73 7.34
N LYS A 109 -10.58 17.60 8.20
CA LYS A 109 -9.76 16.39 8.29
C LYS A 109 -10.52 15.20 8.83
N ASP A 110 -11.38 15.39 9.82
CA ASP A 110 -12.27 14.32 10.31
C ASP A 110 -13.21 13.83 9.19
N ARG A 111 -13.76 14.76 8.40
CA ARG A 111 -14.61 14.41 7.25
C ARG A 111 -13.85 13.68 6.15
N GLU A 112 -12.61 14.09 5.86
CA GLU A 112 -11.75 13.40 4.88
C GLU A 112 -11.45 11.96 5.31
N ILE A 113 -11.22 11.75 6.62
CA ILE A 113 -11.05 10.41 7.20
C ILE A 113 -12.32 9.58 7.01
N GLU A 114 -13.50 10.11 7.34
CA GLU A 114 -14.78 9.42 7.15
C GLU A 114 -15.02 9.03 5.68
N GLU A 115 -14.77 9.96 4.74
CA GLU A 115 -14.94 9.70 3.31
C GLU A 115 -13.99 8.60 2.79
N ASP A 116 -12.75 8.55 3.28
CA ASP A 116 -11.80 7.50 2.90
C ASP A 116 -12.13 6.15 3.55
N GLU A 117 -12.64 6.14 4.78
CA GLU A 117 -13.17 4.93 5.42
C GLU A 117 -14.37 4.37 4.64
N GLU A 118 -15.30 5.22 4.19
CA GLU A 118 -16.44 4.82 3.36
C GLU A 118 -15.98 4.23 2.02
N LYS A 119 -15.04 4.88 1.32
CA LYS A 119 -14.45 4.35 0.08
C LYS A 119 -13.82 2.98 0.32
N HIS A 120 -13.02 2.85 1.38
CA HIS A 120 -12.36 1.58 1.70
C HIS A 120 -13.38 0.47 1.98
N GLN A 121 -14.48 0.76 2.68
CA GLN A 121 -15.56 -0.21 2.88
C GLN A 121 -16.23 -0.63 1.57
N VAL A 122 -16.44 0.29 0.63
CA VAL A 122 -16.99 -0.03 -0.70
C VAL A 122 -16.02 -0.91 -1.48
N GLU A 123 -14.73 -0.60 -1.48
CA GLU A 123 -13.70 -1.43 -2.13
C GLU A 123 -13.67 -2.85 -1.57
N ILE A 124 -13.71 -3.01 -0.24
CA ILE A 124 -13.79 -4.33 0.40
C ILE A 124 -15.02 -5.11 -0.10
N LYS A 125 -16.18 -4.46 -0.22
CA LYS A 125 -17.41 -5.09 -0.75
C LYS A 125 -17.23 -5.54 -2.20
N VAL A 126 -16.65 -4.69 -3.04
CA VAL A 126 -16.36 -5.01 -4.45
C VAL A 126 -15.38 -6.18 -4.56
N TYR A 127 -14.29 -6.18 -3.81
CA TYR A 127 -13.32 -7.28 -3.78
C TYR A 127 -13.96 -8.58 -3.30
N LYS A 128 -14.78 -8.52 -2.25
CA LYS A 128 -15.53 -9.68 -1.75
C LYS A 128 -16.48 -10.23 -2.82
N GLN A 129 -17.14 -9.37 -3.59
CA GLN A 129 -18.00 -9.78 -4.69
C GLN A 129 -17.21 -10.38 -5.86
N LYS A 130 -16.03 -9.83 -6.17
CA LYS A 130 -15.14 -10.35 -7.21
C LYS A 130 -14.60 -11.74 -6.85
N VAL A 131 -14.22 -11.97 -5.59
CA VAL A 131 -13.83 -13.31 -5.10
C VAL A 131 -15.00 -14.28 -5.21
N LYS A 132 -16.21 -13.89 -4.80
CA LYS A 132 -17.41 -14.73 -4.95
C LYS A 132 -17.67 -15.09 -6.42
N HIS A 133 -17.56 -14.13 -7.33
CA HIS A 133 -17.75 -14.36 -8.76
C HIS A 133 -16.71 -15.34 -9.31
N LEU A 134 -15.42 -15.13 -8.99
CA LEU A 134 -14.34 -16.05 -9.40
C LEU A 134 -14.54 -17.47 -8.85
N MET A 135 -14.99 -17.61 -7.60
CA MET A 135 -15.32 -18.92 -7.02
C MET A 135 -16.49 -19.59 -7.75
N TYR A 136 -17.54 -18.82 -8.07
CA TYR A 136 -18.68 -19.32 -8.83
C TYR A 136 -18.28 -19.74 -10.25
N GLU A 137 -17.49 -18.91 -10.93
CA GLU A 137 -16.96 -19.19 -12.27
C GLU A 137 -16.08 -20.44 -12.26
N HIS A 138 -15.18 -20.57 -11.29
CA HIS A 138 -14.34 -21.77 -11.15
C HIS A 138 -15.17 -23.04 -10.88
N GLN A 139 -16.18 -22.95 -10.02
CA GLN A 139 -17.11 -24.04 -9.74
C GLN A 139 -17.92 -24.44 -10.99
N ASN A 140 -18.36 -23.46 -11.78
CA ASN A 140 -19.08 -23.69 -13.02
C ASN A 140 -18.18 -24.34 -14.07
N ASN A 141 -16.98 -23.81 -14.29
CA ASN A 141 -15.99 -24.37 -15.22
C ASN A 141 -15.60 -25.81 -14.83
N LEU A 142 -15.46 -26.10 -13.53
CA LEU A 142 -15.21 -27.46 -13.05
C LEU A 142 -16.39 -28.40 -13.35
N SER A 143 -17.61 -27.89 -13.23
CA SER A 143 -18.83 -28.67 -13.52
C SER A 143 -18.97 -28.93 -15.01
N GLU A 144 -18.71 -27.93 -15.86
CA GLU A 144 -18.67 -28.05 -17.31
C GLU A 144 -17.61 -29.06 -17.76
N LEU A 145 -16.37 -28.96 -17.27
CA LEU A 145 -15.31 -29.93 -17.57
C LEU A 145 -15.68 -31.37 -17.20
N LYS A 146 -16.39 -31.56 -16.08
CA LYS A 146 -16.89 -32.89 -15.68
C LYS A 146 -17.94 -33.42 -16.66
N VAL A 147 -18.86 -32.56 -17.09
CA VAL A 147 -19.88 -32.92 -18.08
C VAL A 147 -19.23 -33.25 -19.42
N GLU A 148 -18.31 -32.40 -19.91
CA GLU A 148 -17.55 -32.63 -21.14
C GLU A 148 -16.76 -33.94 -21.09
N SER A 149 -16.07 -34.22 -19.99
CA SER A 149 -15.34 -35.48 -19.80
C SER A 149 -16.28 -36.69 -19.82
N MET A 150 -17.45 -36.58 -19.20
CA MET A 150 -18.45 -37.66 -19.19
C MET A 150 -19.07 -37.89 -20.57
N VAL A 151 -19.38 -36.82 -21.30
CA VAL A 151 -19.86 -36.89 -22.68
C VAL A 151 -18.81 -37.49 -23.59
N GLY A 152 -17.53 -37.10 -23.45
CA GLY A 152 -16.42 -37.68 -24.20
C GLY A 152 -16.25 -39.18 -23.94
N LEU A 153 -16.36 -39.62 -22.68
CA LEU A 153 -16.35 -41.04 -22.32
C LEU A 153 -17.54 -41.80 -22.92
N LYS A 154 -18.73 -41.20 -22.92
CA LYS A 154 -19.94 -41.78 -23.51
C LYS A 154 -19.80 -41.96 -25.01
N LEU A 155 -19.35 -40.92 -25.72
CA LEU A 155 -19.10 -40.98 -27.16
C LEU A 155 -18.06 -42.06 -27.51
N ALA A 156 -16.95 -42.11 -26.77
CA ALA A 156 -15.96 -43.17 -26.98
C ALA A 156 -16.55 -44.57 -26.74
N GLN A 157 -17.37 -44.74 -25.71
CA GLN A 157 -18.07 -45.99 -25.45
C GLN A 157 -19.03 -46.36 -26.60
N ASP A 158 -19.82 -45.40 -27.08
CA ASP A 158 -20.76 -45.62 -28.17
C ASP A 158 -20.00 -46.00 -29.47
N ASP A 159 -18.90 -45.30 -29.80
CA ASP A 159 -18.01 -45.64 -30.91
C ASP A 159 -17.44 -47.07 -30.79
N TYR A 160 -17.01 -47.49 -29.59
CA TYR A 160 -16.57 -48.86 -29.36
C TYR A 160 -17.68 -49.87 -29.60
N THR A 161 -18.91 -49.58 -29.15
CA THR A 161 -20.06 -50.48 -29.38
C THR A 161 -20.43 -50.58 -30.86
N GLU A 162 -20.31 -49.48 -31.61
CA GLU A 162 -20.55 -49.47 -33.05
C GLU A 162 -19.51 -50.33 -33.79
N GLN A 163 -18.23 -50.16 -33.46
CA GLN A 163 -17.14 -50.99 -33.99
C GLN A 163 -17.35 -52.48 -33.67
N GLU A 164 -17.80 -52.81 -32.45
CA GLU A 164 -18.10 -54.19 -32.07
C GLU A 164 -19.26 -54.78 -32.90
N LEU A 165 -20.32 -54.00 -33.13
CA LEU A 165 -21.44 -54.40 -33.98
C LEU A 165 -21.03 -54.63 -35.43
N GLU A 166 -20.16 -53.78 -35.97
CA GLU A 166 -19.61 -53.91 -37.32
C GLU A 166 -18.78 -55.19 -37.46
N LEU A 167 -17.88 -55.46 -36.51
CA LEU A 167 -17.10 -56.71 -36.45
C LEU A 167 -18.01 -57.94 -36.36
N LEU A 168 -19.11 -57.87 -35.61
CA LEU A 168 -20.09 -58.97 -35.54
C LEU A 168 -20.81 -59.18 -36.87
N LYS A 169 -21.12 -58.12 -37.61
CA LYS A 169 -21.71 -58.18 -38.95
C LYS A 169 -20.74 -58.81 -39.95
N ASP A 170 -19.48 -58.38 -39.94
CA ASP A 170 -18.42 -58.93 -40.79
C ASP A 170 -18.18 -60.41 -40.50
N LYS A 171 -18.17 -60.81 -39.22
CA LYS A 171 -18.10 -62.21 -38.82
C LYS A 171 -19.25 -63.04 -39.39
N LYS A 172 -20.48 -62.52 -39.39
CA LYS A 172 -21.65 -63.21 -40.00
C LYS A 172 -21.49 -63.33 -41.51
N ASN A 173 -21.05 -62.25 -42.18
CA ASN A 173 -20.83 -62.24 -43.62
C ASN A 173 -19.75 -63.24 -44.05
N LEU A 174 -18.63 -63.29 -43.33
CA LEU A 174 -17.55 -64.25 -43.59
C LEU A 174 -18.02 -65.70 -43.40
N LYS A 175 -18.84 -65.97 -42.38
CA LYS A 175 -19.45 -67.29 -42.20
C LYS A 175 -20.39 -67.69 -43.35
N ALA A 176 -21.19 -66.75 -43.85
CA ALA A 176 -22.08 -67.01 -44.99
C ALA A 176 -21.28 -67.33 -46.26
N LYS A 177 -20.22 -66.57 -46.55
CA LYS A 177 -19.32 -66.82 -47.68
C LYS A 177 -18.64 -68.19 -47.60
N LEU A 178 -18.21 -68.59 -46.41
CA LEU A 178 -17.60 -69.91 -46.20
C LEU A 178 -18.60 -71.03 -46.52
N LEU A 179 -19.84 -70.92 -46.05
CA LEU A 179 -20.90 -71.90 -46.31
C LEU A 179 -21.27 -71.98 -47.80
N GLU A 180 -21.34 -70.84 -48.48
CA GLU A 180 -21.58 -70.78 -49.94
C GLU A 180 -20.48 -71.49 -50.73
N GLN A 181 -19.22 -71.29 -50.33
CA GLN A 181 -18.07 -71.97 -50.94
C GLN A 181 -18.09 -73.48 -50.69
N GLU A 182 -18.51 -73.92 -49.50
CA GLU A 182 -18.69 -75.34 -49.18
C GLU A 182 -19.78 -75.99 -50.05
N LEU A 183 -20.94 -75.34 -50.19
CA LEU A 183 -22.05 -75.81 -51.04
C LEU A 183 -21.66 -75.92 -52.51
N ALA A 184 -20.98 -74.90 -53.05
CA ALA A 184 -20.49 -74.92 -54.43
C ALA A 184 -19.53 -76.09 -54.69
N SER A 185 -18.62 -76.36 -53.74
CA SER A 185 -17.70 -77.49 -53.84
C SER A 185 -18.41 -78.85 -53.82
N GLU A 186 -19.56 -78.96 -53.14
CA GLU A 186 -20.37 -80.19 -53.09
C GLU A 186 -21.12 -80.44 -54.41
N GLU A 187 -21.60 -79.38 -55.06
CA GLU A 187 -22.27 -79.45 -56.37
C GLU A 187 -21.32 -79.93 -57.47
N ASP A 188 -20.08 -79.44 -57.48
CA ASP A 188 -19.03 -79.87 -58.41
C ASP A 188 -18.72 -81.38 -58.28
N ILE A 189 -18.72 -81.90 -57.06
CA ILE A 189 -18.51 -83.33 -56.79
C ILE A 189 -19.69 -84.18 -57.30
N LYS A 190 -20.92 -83.69 -57.22
CA LYS A 190 -22.13 -84.37 -57.72
C LYS A 190 -22.15 -84.42 -59.26
N ALA A 191 -21.75 -83.34 -59.94
CA ALA A 191 -21.67 -83.28 -61.40
C ALA A 191 -20.68 -84.32 -61.98
N LEU A 192 -19.51 -84.46 -61.33
CA LEU A 192 -18.49 -85.45 -61.68
C LEU A 192 -18.95 -86.91 -61.55
N ARG A 193 -19.90 -87.20 -60.66
CA ARG A 193 -20.46 -88.56 -60.47
C ARG A 193 -21.47 -88.95 -61.56
N MET A 194 -22.30 -88.01 -62.03
CA MET A 194 -23.33 -88.28 -63.04
C MET A 194 -22.74 -88.63 -64.42
N SER A 195 -21.65 -87.97 -64.83
CA SER A 195 -20.96 -88.24 -66.10
C SER A 195 -20.39 -89.67 -66.21
N LYS A 196 -20.15 -90.35 -65.08
CA LYS A 196 -19.60 -91.72 -65.05
C LYS A 196 -20.66 -92.81 -65.25
N PHE A 197 -21.93 -92.55 -64.96
CA PHE A 197 -22.99 -93.56 -65.08
C PHE A 197 -23.54 -93.71 -66.51
N GLU A 198 -23.49 -92.64 -67.31
CA GLU A 198 -23.96 -92.62 -68.70
C GLU A 198 -23.14 -93.54 -69.63
N LYS A 199 -21.83 -93.65 -69.38
CA LYS A 199 -20.92 -94.46 -70.21
C LYS A 199 -21.11 -95.98 -70.05
N ARG A 200 -21.76 -96.43 -68.98
CA ARG A 200 -21.96 -97.87 -68.68
C ARG A 200 -23.23 -98.46 -69.30
N LEU A 201 -24.24 -97.65 -69.62
CA LEU A 201 -25.53 -98.10 -70.17
C LEU A 201 -25.49 -98.42 -71.67
N HIS A 202 -24.45 -97.99 -72.39
CA HIS A 202 -24.31 -98.19 -73.84
C HIS A 202 -23.76 -99.59 -74.21
N SER A 203 -23.04 -100.25 -73.29
CA SER A 203 -22.33 -101.51 -73.57
C SER A 203 -23.23 -102.75 -73.57
N VAL A 204 -24.34 -102.74 -72.83
CA VAL A 204 -25.18 -103.95 -72.58
C VAL A 204 -26.22 -104.17 -73.69
N ARG A 205 -26.42 -103.19 -74.58
CA ARG A 205 -27.46 -103.23 -75.62
C ARG A 205 -27.06 -104.01 -76.88
N ASN A 206 -25.76 -104.28 -77.08
CA ASN A 206 -25.23 -104.86 -78.31
C ASN A 206 -25.10 -106.40 -78.28
N GLU A 207 -25.21 -107.05 -77.11
CA GLU A 207 -24.98 -108.50 -76.98
C GLU A 207 -26.23 -109.39 -77.20
N LEU A 208 -27.44 -108.82 -77.26
CA LEU A 208 -28.69 -109.61 -77.23
C LEU A 208 -29.25 -110.01 -78.62
N SER A 209 -28.64 -109.57 -79.73
CA SER A 209 -29.27 -109.64 -81.06
C SER A 209 -28.82 -110.81 -81.97
N LEU A 210 -27.73 -111.53 -81.63
CA LEU A 210 -27.04 -112.38 -82.63
C LEU A 210 -27.10 -113.91 -82.41
N ASN A 211 -27.67 -114.41 -81.30
CA ASN A 211 -27.37 -115.79 -80.84
C ASN A 211 -28.46 -116.87 -80.97
N TYR A 212 -29.57 -116.65 -81.70
CA TYR A 212 -30.65 -117.66 -81.75
C TYR A 212 -30.85 -118.42 -83.06
N ARG A 213 -30.06 -118.19 -84.12
CA ARG A 213 -30.52 -118.62 -85.46
C ARG A 213 -29.87 -119.82 -86.15
N MET A 214 -28.58 -120.15 -86.06
CA MET A 214 -28.05 -121.14 -87.03
C MET A 214 -26.80 -121.91 -86.57
N GLU A 215 -26.93 -122.75 -85.54
CA GLU A 215 -25.95 -123.83 -85.25
C GLU A 215 -26.61 -125.11 -84.73
N LEU A 216 -27.67 -125.60 -85.39
CA LEU A 216 -28.10 -126.97 -85.10
C LEU A 216 -27.44 -127.94 -86.08
N THR A 217 -26.26 -128.43 -85.75
CA THR A 217 -25.81 -129.80 -86.08
C THR A 217 -25.08 -130.14 -87.38
N GLU A 218 -24.67 -129.21 -88.26
CA GLU A 218 -23.90 -129.61 -89.47
C GLU A 218 -22.55 -128.91 -89.72
N VAL A 219 -22.10 -128.02 -88.81
CA VAL A 219 -20.73 -127.43 -88.87
C VAL A 219 -19.88 -127.82 -87.65
N GLU A 220 -20.36 -128.71 -86.79
CA GLU A 220 -19.62 -129.24 -85.62
C GLU A 220 -18.27 -129.86 -86.01
N GLU A 221 -18.13 -130.42 -87.22
CA GLU A 221 -16.85 -131.03 -87.63
C GLU A 221 -15.85 -130.04 -88.28
N ARG A 222 -16.26 -128.87 -88.78
CA ARG A 222 -15.34 -127.80 -89.24
C ARG A 222 -14.95 -126.82 -88.13
N LYS A 223 -15.82 -126.58 -87.14
CA LYS A 223 -15.55 -125.64 -86.05
C LYS A 223 -14.52 -126.14 -85.03
N ASN A 224 -14.29 -127.45 -84.90
CA ASN A 224 -13.26 -127.97 -83.98
C ASN A 224 -11.83 -127.52 -84.30
N LYS A 225 -11.53 -127.13 -85.56
CA LYS A 225 -10.25 -126.47 -85.90
C LYS A 225 -10.23 -124.98 -85.56
N GLN A 226 -11.34 -124.28 -85.78
CA GLN A 226 -11.49 -122.85 -85.46
C GLN A 226 -11.56 -122.59 -83.94
N ILE A 227 -12.09 -123.54 -83.16
CA ILE A 227 -12.16 -123.46 -81.70
C ILE A 227 -10.76 -123.46 -81.07
N SER A 228 -9.81 -124.23 -81.59
CA SER A 228 -8.43 -124.22 -81.07
C SER A 228 -7.70 -122.90 -81.32
N GLU A 229 -7.90 -122.27 -82.49
CA GLU A 229 -7.36 -120.93 -82.79
C GLU A 229 -8.07 -119.82 -82.01
N LEU A 230 -9.39 -119.93 -81.84
CA LEU A 230 -10.18 -118.98 -81.06
C LEU A 230 -9.86 -119.04 -79.57
N MET A 231 -9.65 -120.23 -78.99
CA MET A 231 -9.20 -120.37 -77.60
C MET A 231 -7.83 -119.76 -77.37
N LYS A 232 -6.87 -119.96 -78.29
CA LYS A 232 -5.53 -119.34 -78.19
C LYS A 232 -5.59 -117.81 -78.28
N ASN A 233 -6.45 -117.27 -79.14
CA ASN A 233 -6.66 -115.84 -79.25
C ASN A 233 -7.42 -115.26 -78.05
N HIS A 234 -8.38 -115.98 -77.48
CA HIS A 234 -9.04 -115.58 -76.23
C HIS A 234 -8.11 -115.67 -75.02
N GLU A 235 -7.26 -116.69 -74.91
CA GLU A 235 -6.25 -116.79 -73.86
C GLU A 235 -5.31 -115.57 -73.89
N LYS A 236 -4.87 -115.18 -75.09
CA LYS A 236 -4.07 -113.97 -75.29
C LYS A 236 -4.84 -112.70 -74.95
N ALA A 237 -6.07 -112.54 -75.44
CA ALA A 237 -6.90 -111.37 -75.13
C ALA A 237 -7.25 -111.25 -73.64
N PHE A 238 -7.50 -112.36 -72.94
CA PHE A 238 -7.71 -112.38 -71.50
C PHE A 238 -6.42 -112.05 -70.73
N SER A 239 -5.27 -112.53 -71.19
CA SER A 239 -3.97 -112.14 -70.63
C SER A 239 -3.71 -110.65 -70.83
N ASP A 240 -3.98 -110.10 -72.01
CA ASP A 240 -3.80 -108.68 -72.33
C ASP A 240 -4.76 -107.79 -71.53
N ILE A 241 -6.04 -108.18 -71.36
CA ILE A 241 -7.00 -107.47 -70.51
C ILE A 241 -6.59 -107.54 -69.03
N LYS A 242 -6.15 -108.71 -68.56
CA LYS A 242 -5.70 -108.88 -67.17
C LYS A 242 -4.45 -108.05 -66.89
N ASN A 243 -3.52 -107.98 -67.85
CA ASN A 243 -2.32 -107.15 -67.74
C ASN A 243 -2.68 -105.66 -67.79
N TYR A 244 -3.58 -105.22 -68.68
CA TYR A 244 -4.05 -103.84 -68.73
C TYR A 244 -4.71 -103.38 -67.42
N TYR A 245 -5.60 -104.19 -66.86
CA TYR A 245 -6.22 -103.86 -65.57
C TYR A 245 -5.21 -103.99 -64.42
N ASN A 246 -4.30 -104.96 -64.42
CA ASN A 246 -3.24 -105.03 -63.41
C ASN A 246 -2.32 -103.81 -63.47
N ASP A 247 -1.93 -103.34 -64.65
CA ASP A 247 -1.10 -102.14 -64.83
C ASP A 247 -1.84 -100.88 -64.39
N ILE A 248 -3.14 -100.75 -64.71
CA ILE A 248 -3.97 -99.66 -64.19
C ILE A 248 -4.08 -99.75 -62.67
N THR A 249 -4.25 -100.95 -62.11
CA THR A 249 -4.37 -101.14 -60.66
C THR A 249 -3.06 -100.79 -59.97
N LEU A 250 -1.92 -101.23 -60.52
CA LEU A 250 -0.58 -100.90 -60.04
C LEU A 250 -0.28 -99.41 -60.16
N ASN A 251 -0.63 -98.77 -61.28
CA ASN A 251 -0.41 -97.34 -61.48
C ASN A 251 -1.33 -96.50 -60.58
N ASN A 252 -2.60 -96.89 -60.42
CA ASN A 252 -3.51 -96.26 -59.45
C ASN A 252 -3.02 -96.46 -58.02
N LEU A 253 -2.51 -97.65 -57.67
CA LEU A 253 -1.94 -97.91 -56.34
C LEU A 253 -0.67 -97.08 -56.11
N ALA A 254 0.18 -96.93 -57.12
CA ALA A 254 1.37 -96.09 -57.08
C ALA A 254 1.00 -94.60 -56.92
N LEU A 255 0.00 -94.12 -57.67
CA LEU A 255 -0.51 -92.75 -57.54
C LEU A 255 -1.15 -92.50 -56.17
N ILE A 256 -1.97 -93.43 -55.67
CA ILE A 256 -2.56 -93.34 -54.32
C ILE A 256 -1.45 -93.34 -53.26
N SER A 257 -0.41 -94.16 -53.43
CA SER A 257 0.71 -94.20 -52.51
C SER A 257 1.51 -92.89 -52.52
N SER A 258 1.78 -92.34 -53.70
CA SER A 258 2.45 -91.04 -53.87
C SER A 258 1.63 -89.88 -53.30
N LEU A 259 0.32 -89.85 -53.55
CA LEU A 259 -0.56 -88.82 -52.99
C LEU A 259 -0.68 -88.94 -51.46
N LYS A 260 -0.67 -90.15 -50.91
CA LYS A 260 -0.61 -90.37 -49.46
C LYS A 260 0.72 -89.88 -48.87
N GLU A 261 1.83 -90.15 -49.52
CA GLU A 261 3.16 -89.68 -49.11
C GLU A 261 3.24 -88.16 -49.13
N GLN A 262 2.78 -87.51 -50.21
CA GLN A 262 2.70 -86.04 -50.29
C GLN A 262 1.78 -85.44 -49.21
N MET A 263 0.64 -86.07 -48.93
CA MET A 263 -0.26 -85.63 -47.87
C MET A 263 0.39 -85.74 -46.48
N GLU A 264 1.17 -86.80 -46.25
CA GLU A 264 1.91 -86.99 -44.99
C GLU A 264 3.05 -85.98 -44.85
N ASP A 265 3.75 -85.64 -45.93
CA ASP A 265 4.79 -84.62 -45.93
C ASP A 265 4.25 -83.21 -45.70
N VAL A 266 3.09 -82.88 -46.31
CA VAL A 266 2.39 -81.61 -46.05
C VAL A 266 1.94 -81.53 -44.59
N LYS A 267 1.40 -82.60 -44.01
CA LYS A 267 1.06 -82.64 -42.57
C LYS A 267 2.29 -82.43 -41.68
N ARG A 268 3.40 -83.12 -41.97
CA ARG A 268 4.67 -82.89 -41.24
C ARG A 268 5.18 -81.47 -41.38
N GLN A 269 4.96 -80.81 -42.53
CA GLN A 269 5.32 -79.42 -42.73
C GLN A 269 4.39 -78.46 -41.97
N GLU A 270 3.10 -78.73 -41.95
CA GLU A 270 2.11 -77.99 -41.14
C GLU A 270 2.44 -78.07 -39.65
N GLU A 271 2.68 -79.28 -39.11
CA GLU A 271 3.06 -79.47 -37.70
C GLU A 271 4.35 -78.70 -37.34
N ARG A 272 5.34 -78.69 -38.25
CA ARG A 272 6.57 -77.92 -38.07
C ARG A 272 6.31 -76.42 -38.08
N MET A 273 5.50 -75.92 -39.01
CA MET A 273 5.15 -74.49 -39.08
C MET A 273 4.31 -74.06 -37.87
N GLU A 274 3.37 -74.89 -37.40
CA GLU A 274 2.62 -74.61 -36.18
C GLU A 274 3.53 -74.57 -34.95
N LYS A 275 4.51 -75.46 -34.87
CA LYS A 275 5.49 -75.44 -33.77
C LYS A 275 6.31 -74.15 -33.81
N GLN A 276 6.83 -73.76 -34.97
CA GLN A 276 7.55 -72.50 -35.14
C GLN A 276 6.67 -71.28 -34.81
N LEU A 277 5.40 -71.30 -35.21
CA LEU A 277 4.44 -70.24 -34.89
C LEU A 277 4.21 -70.15 -33.38
N ARG A 278 4.04 -71.29 -32.70
CA ARG A 278 3.92 -71.36 -31.24
C ARG A 278 5.18 -70.80 -30.56
N ASP A 279 6.36 -71.22 -31.00
CA ASP A 279 7.64 -70.76 -30.45
C ASP A 279 7.78 -69.23 -30.62
N VAL A 280 7.51 -68.69 -31.82
CA VAL A 280 7.53 -67.23 -32.09
C VAL A 280 6.49 -66.49 -31.26
N GLN A 281 5.27 -67.03 -31.11
CA GLN A 281 4.24 -66.42 -30.26
C GLN A 281 4.65 -66.39 -28.78
N THR A 282 5.30 -67.45 -28.28
CA THR A 282 5.80 -67.47 -26.89
C THR A 282 6.94 -66.49 -26.68
N GLU A 283 7.87 -66.38 -27.63
CA GLU A 283 8.94 -65.38 -27.59
C GLU A 283 8.41 -63.95 -27.67
N ASN A 284 7.44 -63.68 -28.56
CA ASN A 284 6.82 -62.37 -28.67
C ASN A 284 6.10 -61.98 -27.37
N LYS A 285 5.35 -62.91 -26.77
CA LYS A 285 4.74 -62.70 -25.43
C LYS A 285 5.79 -62.47 -24.35
N ARG A 286 6.92 -63.18 -24.39
CA ARG A 286 8.03 -63.03 -23.43
C ARG A 286 8.70 -61.66 -23.53
N LEU A 287 8.83 -61.11 -24.73
CA LEU A 287 9.49 -59.83 -24.99
C LEU A 287 8.57 -58.62 -24.83
N ALA A 288 7.26 -58.78 -25.02
CA ALA A 288 6.28 -57.71 -24.91
C ALA A 288 6.24 -57.08 -23.50
N GLU A 289 6.26 -57.89 -22.44
CA GLU A 289 6.15 -57.39 -21.06
C GLU A 289 7.40 -56.62 -20.60
N PRO A 290 8.65 -57.08 -20.87
CA PRO A 290 9.85 -56.27 -20.66
C PRO A 290 9.86 -54.97 -21.47
N LEU A 291 9.42 -55.01 -22.74
CA LEU A 291 9.35 -53.81 -23.59
C LEU A 291 8.40 -52.77 -23.00
N LYS A 292 7.19 -53.20 -22.61
CA LYS A 292 6.19 -52.32 -21.98
C LYS A 292 6.69 -51.73 -20.66
N ARG A 293 7.44 -52.50 -19.86
CA ARG A 293 8.07 -52.00 -18.64
C ARG A 293 9.15 -50.97 -18.94
N ALA A 294 10.01 -51.22 -19.93
CA ALA A 294 11.04 -50.27 -20.35
C ALA A 294 10.42 -48.96 -20.88
N GLU A 295 9.36 -49.05 -21.69
CA GLU A 295 8.61 -47.87 -22.17
C GLU A 295 8.00 -47.06 -21.02
N ALA A 296 7.41 -47.74 -20.02
CA ALA A 296 6.87 -47.09 -18.83
C ALA A 296 7.98 -46.42 -17.99
N GLU A 297 9.14 -47.06 -17.85
CA GLU A 297 10.30 -46.48 -17.16
C GLU A 297 10.84 -45.24 -17.88
N VAL A 298 10.95 -45.28 -19.22
CA VAL A 298 11.34 -44.12 -20.04
C VAL A 298 10.36 -42.97 -19.81
N ALA A 299 9.04 -43.21 -19.87
CA ALA A 299 8.05 -42.18 -19.61
C ALA A 299 8.16 -41.57 -18.20
N VAL A 300 8.50 -42.37 -17.18
CA VAL A 300 8.74 -41.87 -15.82
C VAL A 300 10.02 -41.03 -15.76
N LEU A 301 11.09 -41.48 -16.40
CA LEU A 301 12.36 -40.76 -16.45
C LEU A 301 12.23 -39.42 -17.19
N GLU A 302 11.50 -39.38 -18.31
CA GLU A 302 11.20 -38.15 -19.03
C GLU A 302 10.44 -37.13 -18.16
N ARG A 303 9.43 -37.59 -17.40
CA ARG A 303 8.73 -36.72 -16.42
C ARG A 303 9.68 -36.21 -15.34
N LYS A 304 10.56 -37.07 -14.80
CA LYS A 304 11.56 -36.67 -13.80
C LYS A 304 12.55 -35.65 -14.37
N MET A 305 13.00 -35.82 -15.61
CA MET A 305 13.85 -34.86 -16.30
C MET A 305 13.16 -33.52 -16.52
N GLY A 306 11.88 -33.53 -16.89
CA GLY A 306 11.07 -32.32 -16.99
C GLY A 306 10.94 -31.58 -15.65
N ASN A 307 10.69 -32.32 -14.57
CA ASN A 307 10.64 -31.74 -13.21
C ASN A 307 12.00 -31.18 -12.79
N TYR A 308 13.10 -31.90 -13.03
CA TYR A 308 14.45 -31.42 -12.74
C TYR A 308 14.79 -30.14 -13.51
N GLY A 309 14.33 -30.01 -14.76
CA GLY A 309 14.43 -28.77 -15.53
C GLY A 309 13.71 -27.60 -14.86
N LYS A 310 12.48 -27.81 -14.38
CA LYS A 310 11.71 -26.80 -13.62
C LYS A 310 12.41 -26.43 -12.31
N ASP A 311 12.90 -27.42 -11.56
CA ASP A 311 13.60 -27.21 -10.30
C ASP A 311 14.90 -26.41 -10.49
N LYS A 312 15.63 -26.67 -11.58
CA LYS A 312 16.85 -25.92 -11.92
C LYS A 312 16.56 -24.44 -12.19
N VAL A 313 15.47 -24.14 -12.90
CA VAL A 313 15.03 -22.75 -13.14
C VAL A 313 14.60 -22.09 -11.84
N SER A 314 13.80 -22.78 -11.02
CA SER A 314 13.39 -22.29 -9.69
C SER A 314 14.59 -22.02 -8.78
N LEU A 315 15.60 -22.88 -8.81
CA LEU A 315 16.85 -22.70 -8.07
C LEU A 315 17.65 -21.48 -8.56
N ALA A 316 17.72 -21.27 -9.88
CA ALA A 316 18.35 -20.08 -10.43
C ALA A 316 17.64 -18.79 -9.99
N ASN A 317 16.30 -18.77 -10.08
CA ASN A 317 15.49 -17.61 -9.67
C ASN A 317 15.63 -17.31 -8.18
N THR A 318 15.61 -18.34 -7.33
CA THR A 318 15.78 -18.17 -5.88
C THR A 318 17.19 -17.71 -5.52
N LYS A 319 18.23 -18.19 -6.22
CA LYS A 319 19.60 -17.67 -6.07
C LYS A 319 19.69 -16.19 -6.43
N THR A 320 19.10 -15.77 -7.56
CA THR A 320 19.09 -14.35 -7.95
C THR A 320 18.39 -13.50 -6.90
N ARG A 321 17.23 -13.95 -6.38
CA ARG A 321 16.52 -13.27 -5.29
C ARG A 321 17.37 -13.19 -4.02
N LEU A 322 18.05 -14.27 -3.65
CA LEU A 322 18.94 -14.31 -2.50
C LEU A 322 20.06 -13.28 -2.63
N THR A 323 20.71 -13.20 -3.80
CA THR A 323 21.76 -12.21 -4.06
C THR A 323 21.25 -10.78 -3.95
N ILE A 324 20.03 -10.50 -4.44
CA ILE A 324 19.40 -9.18 -4.31
C ILE A 324 19.15 -8.86 -2.82
N CYS A 325 18.49 -9.77 -2.09
CA CYS A 325 18.22 -9.58 -0.66
C CYS A 325 19.51 -9.45 0.17
N GLN A 326 20.60 -10.13 -0.20
CA GLN A 326 21.90 -9.98 0.46
C GLN A 326 22.46 -8.57 0.27
N LYS A 327 22.40 -8.01 -0.95
CA LYS A 327 22.83 -6.63 -1.21
C LYS A 327 21.97 -5.61 -0.47
N GLU A 328 20.66 -5.81 -0.44
CA GLU A 328 19.74 -4.96 0.33
C GLU A 328 20.06 -5.00 1.83
N LEU A 329 20.36 -6.19 2.36
CA LEU A 329 20.76 -6.35 3.77
C LEU A 329 22.08 -5.63 4.07
N GLU A 330 23.07 -5.73 3.19
CA GLU A 330 24.35 -5.03 3.34
C GLU A 330 24.17 -3.51 3.31
N ASN A 331 23.35 -2.99 2.38
CA ASN A 331 23.03 -1.57 2.31
C ASN A 331 22.32 -1.09 3.59
N LEU A 332 21.29 -1.80 4.05
CA LEU A 332 20.56 -1.46 5.26
C LEU A 332 21.44 -1.50 6.52
N LYS A 333 22.38 -2.45 6.59
CA LYS A 333 23.38 -2.50 7.67
C LYS A 333 24.25 -1.25 7.67
N TRP A 334 24.78 -0.87 6.52
CA TRP A 334 25.60 0.33 6.39
C TRP A 334 24.82 1.61 6.74
N GLU A 335 23.59 1.75 6.24
CA GLU A 335 22.72 2.88 6.59
C GLU A 335 22.45 2.96 8.09
N ASN A 336 22.19 1.81 8.74
CA ASN A 336 21.98 1.74 10.18
C ASN A 336 23.24 2.15 10.95
N GLU A 337 24.43 1.69 10.56
CA GLU A 337 25.69 2.11 11.17
C GLU A 337 25.91 3.62 11.05
N VAL A 338 25.65 4.20 9.88
CA VAL A 338 25.75 5.65 9.66
C VAL A 338 24.74 6.41 10.52
N LEU A 339 23.50 5.93 10.63
CA LEU A 339 22.47 6.55 11.47
C LEU A 339 22.83 6.46 12.95
N GLN A 340 23.38 5.35 13.43
CA GLN A 340 23.84 5.21 14.82
C GLN A 340 24.97 6.19 15.14
N LEU A 341 25.93 6.37 14.24
CA LEU A 341 27.01 7.35 14.40
C LEU A 341 26.47 8.78 14.44
N ARG A 342 25.52 9.12 13.56
CA ARG A 342 24.86 10.44 13.56
C ARG A 342 24.06 10.67 14.84
N PHE A 343 23.32 9.67 15.29
CA PHE A 343 22.53 9.74 16.52
C PHE A 343 23.42 10.02 17.73
N LYS A 344 24.51 9.26 17.88
CA LYS A 344 25.47 9.45 18.96
C LYS A 344 26.05 10.87 18.96
N LYS A 345 26.39 11.42 17.79
CA LYS A 345 26.89 12.79 17.68
C LYS A 345 25.86 13.83 18.14
N VAL A 346 24.59 13.64 17.77
CA VAL A 346 23.51 14.55 18.21
C VAL A 346 23.26 14.45 19.71
N GLU A 347 23.38 13.25 20.29
CA GLU A 347 23.31 13.08 21.75
C GLU A 347 24.45 13.82 22.46
N GLU A 348 25.69 13.71 21.95
CA GLU A 348 26.85 14.44 22.48
C GLU A 348 26.65 15.96 22.39
N GLU A 349 26.15 16.46 21.25
CA GLU A 349 25.83 17.89 21.07
C GLU A 349 24.73 18.37 22.01
N ARG A 350 23.67 17.55 22.23
CA ARG A 350 22.61 17.85 23.19
C ARG A 350 23.16 17.96 24.61
N ASP A 351 23.97 17.00 25.01
CA ASP A 351 24.52 16.93 26.37
C ASP A 351 25.49 18.08 26.62
N GLU A 352 26.33 18.42 25.62
CA GLU A 352 27.20 19.58 25.69
C GLU A 352 26.39 20.89 25.82
N LEU A 353 25.33 21.05 25.02
CA LEU A 353 24.48 22.24 25.09
C LEU A 353 23.78 22.36 26.45
N HIS A 354 23.28 21.24 26.99
CA HIS A 354 22.68 21.20 28.30
C HIS A 354 23.67 21.61 29.40
N ASN A 355 24.89 21.06 29.36
CA ASN A 355 25.94 21.40 30.33
C ASN A 355 26.35 22.88 30.26
N ARG A 356 26.47 23.43 29.04
CA ARG A 356 26.73 24.87 28.83
C ARG A 356 25.60 25.73 29.37
N PHE A 357 24.35 25.34 29.13
CA PHE A 357 23.17 26.06 29.64
C PHE A 357 23.13 26.08 31.17
N VAL A 358 23.34 24.93 31.81
CA VAL A 358 23.41 24.83 33.28
C VAL A 358 24.54 25.70 33.83
N SER A 359 25.73 25.64 33.21
CA SER A 359 26.87 26.47 33.62
C SER A 359 26.58 27.96 33.50
N ALA A 360 25.98 28.39 32.39
CA ALA A 360 25.61 29.79 32.17
C ALA A 360 24.55 30.29 33.18
N ILE A 361 23.58 29.44 33.55
CA ILE A 361 22.59 29.76 34.59
C ILE A 361 23.29 29.97 35.93
N LEU A 362 24.18 29.05 36.32
CA LEU A 362 24.90 29.14 37.60
C LEU A 362 25.77 30.41 37.66
N GLU A 363 26.47 30.74 36.57
CA GLU A 363 27.25 31.99 36.49
C GLU A 363 26.36 33.24 36.59
N LEU A 364 25.19 33.24 35.93
CA LEU A 364 24.24 34.35 35.99
C LEU A 364 23.67 34.51 37.40
N GLN A 365 23.28 33.41 38.03
CA GLN A 365 22.81 33.39 39.42
C GLN A 365 23.89 33.91 40.37
N GLN A 366 25.14 33.48 40.21
CA GLN A 366 26.26 33.96 41.02
C GLN A 366 26.49 35.46 40.83
N LYS A 367 26.49 35.97 39.59
CA LYS A 367 26.63 37.41 39.30
C LYS A 367 25.48 38.22 39.88
N ALA A 368 24.24 37.74 39.75
CA ALA A 368 23.07 38.39 40.31
C ALA A 368 23.12 38.41 41.85
N ALA A 369 23.49 37.29 42.47
CA ALA A 369 23.64 37.19 43.92
C ALA A 369 24.73 38.15 44.45
N LEU A 370 25.90 38.18 43.81
CA LEU A 370 26.98 39.12 44.17
C LEU A 370 26.52 40.58 44.03
N LYS A 371 25.77 40.92 42.97
CA LYS A 371 25.20 42.25 42.79
C LYS A 371 24.18 42.59 43.89
N SER A 372 23.31 41.65 44.27
CA SER A 372 22.35 41.83 45.36
C SER A 372 23.07 42.14 46.67
N VAL A 373 24.05 41.31 47.04
CA VAL A 373 24.84 41.50 48.27
C VAL A 373 25.59 42.84 48.26
N LEU A 374 26.15 43.25 47.12
CA LEU A 374 26.80 44.56 47.00
C LEU A 374 25.81 45.72 47.21
N LEU A 375 24.61 45.63 46.63
CA LEU A 375 23.57 46.63 46.78
C LEU A 375 23.06 46.69 48.22
N GLU A 376 22.82 45.54 48.86
CA GLU A 376 22.46 45.45 50.28
C GLU A 376 23.51 46.11 51.17
N LYS A 377 24.81 45.83 50.95
CA LYS A 377 25.89 46.49 51.71
C LYS A 377 25.94 48.00 51.50
N LYS A 378 25.75 48.47 50.26
CA LYS A 378 25.68 49.92 49.96
C LYS A 378 24.47 50.56 50.64
N LEU A 379 23.33 49.89 50.63
CA LEU A 379 22.11 50.37 51.25
C LEU A 379 22.29 50.47 52.76
N ALA A 380 22.82 49.42 53.40
CA ALA A 380 23.17 49.43 54.82
C ALA A 380 24.12 50.59 55.18
N ALA A 381 25.22 50.77 54.42
CA ALA A 381 26.15 51.87 54.68
C ALA A 381 25.52 53.26 54.51
N LEU A 382 24.61 53.44 53.55
CA LEU A 382 23.87 54.70 53.37
C LEU A 382 22.84 54.91 54.49
N THR A 383 22.20 53.85 54.97
CA THR A 383 21.29 53.89 56.13
C THR A 383 22.05 54.28 57.39
N ASP A 384 23.20 53.65 57.68
CA ASP A 384 24.04 54.01 58.82
C ASP A 384 24.48 55.49 58.77
N LEU A 385 24.85 55.97 57.57
CA LEU A 385 25.21 57.38 57.37
C LEU A 385 24.02 58.31 57.61
N LEU A 386 22.83 57.93 57.15
CA LEU A 386 21.60 58.68 57.36
C LEU A 386 21.26 58.77 58.85
N GLU A 387 21.30 57.63 59.56
CA GLU A 387 21.06 57.58 61.01
C GLU A 387 22.06 58.45 61.78
N GLN A 388 23.34 58.43 61.41
CA GLN A 388 24.35 59.33 61.99
C GLN A 388 24.04 60.81 61.73
N LYS A 389 23.60 61.16 60.53
CA LYS A 389 23.24 62.53 60.17
C LYS A 389 21.98 63.01 60.89
N ASP A 390 20.97 62.15 61.02
CA ASP A 390 19.75 62.45 61.77
C ASP A 390 20.02 62.61 63.28
N ALA A 391 20.92 61.79 63.84
CA ALA A 391 21.36 61.96 65.23
C ALA A 391 22.11 63.29 65.43
N GLN A 392 23.07 63.62 64.56
CA GLN A 392 23.79 64.90 64.58
C GLN A 392 22.83 66.10 64.46
N MET A 393 21.86 66.02 63.54
CA MET A 393 20.88 67.08 63.35
C MET A 393 19.98 67.24 64.58
N SER A 394 19.56 66.12 65.20
CA SER A 394 18.75 66.10 66.42
C SER A 394 19.49 66.72 67.61
N GLU A 395 20.80 66.45 67.76
CA GLU A 395 21.65 67.07 68.79
C GLU A 395 21.77 68.58 68.62
N VAL A 396 22.04 69.05 67.39
CA VAL A 396 22.13 70.48 67.08
C VAL A 396 20.80 71.20 67.34
N LEU A 397 19.68 70.59 66.95
CA LEU A 397 18.35 71.13 67.20
C LEU A 397 18.06 71.26 68.70
N ALA A 398 18.43 70.25 69.50
CA ALA A 398 18.27 70.29 70.95
C ALA A 398 19.15 71.36 71.62
N ALA A 399 20.41 71.52 71.17
CA ALA A 399 21.34 72.50 71.72
C ALA A 399 20.97 73.95 71.38
N SER A 400 20.35 74.18 70.23
CA SER A 400 20.09 75.53 69.71
C SER A 400 18.84 76.22 70.32
N GLN A 401 18.01 75.48 71.06
CA GLN A 401 16.76 75.98 71.69
C GLN A 401 15.88 76.83 70.74
N LEU A 402 15.87 76.49 69.46
CA LEU A 402 15.10 77.20 68.45
C LEU A 402 13.61 76.89 68.61
N ASP A 403 12.74 77.85 68.26
CA ASP A 403 11.29 77.63 68.23
C ASP A 403 10.96 76.43 67.32
N PRO A 404 10.33 75.36 67.85
CA PRO A 404 10.00 74.16 67.08
C PRO A 404 9.12 74.44 65.86
N VAL A 405 8.20 75.42 65.98
CA VAL A 405 7.26 75.76 64.90
C VAL A 405 7.99 76.50 63.77
N ALA A 406 8.82 77.49 64.08
CA ALA A 406 9.65 78.18 63.10
C ALA A 406 10.63 77.23 62.40
N THR A 407 11.22 76.28 63.13
CA THR A 407 12.19 75.32 62.58
C THR A 407 11.54 74.29 61.66
N ALA A 408 10.37 73.77 62.03
CA ALA A 408 9.59 72.87 61.17
C ALA A 408 9.17 73.56 59.86
N ASN A 409 8.69 74.80 59.94
CA ASN A 409 8.33 75.60 58.76
C ASN A 409 9.53 75.88 57.84
N MET A 410 10.71 76.15 58.42
CA MET A 410 11.95 76.33 57.65
C MET A 410 12.40 75.03 56.97
N LYS A 411 12.33 73.90 57.68
CA LYS A 411 12.64 72.57 57.14
C LYS A 411 11.71 72.22 55.98
N GLN A 412 10.40 72.41 56.14
CA GLN A 412 9.42 72.17 55.09
C GLN A 412 9.67 73.03 53.84
N ARG A 413 9.92 74.34 54.00
CA ARG A 413 10.28 75.21 52.87
C ARG A 413 11.57 74.77 52.17
N LEU A 414 12.55 74.30 52.94
CA LEU A 414 13.80 73.79 52.38
C LEU A 414 13.58 72.48 51.61
N GLU A 415 12.76 71.56 52.14
CA GLU A 415 12.36 70.33 51.47
C GLU A 415 11.58 70.60 50.18
N GLU A 416 10.62 71.53 50.19
CA GLU A 416 9.88 71.95 49.00
C GLU A 416 10.82 72.56 47.94
N LEU A 417 11.78 73.40 48.36
CA LEU A 417 12.76 74.00 47.44
C LEU A 417 13.74 72.97 46.87
N LEU A 418 14.22 72.04 47.69
CA LEU A 418 15.09 70.94 47.25
C LEU A 418 14.33 69.97 46.34
N GLY A 419 13.08 69.64 46.67
CA GLY A 419 12.19 68.85 45.84
C GLY A 419 11.97 69.51 44.48
N GLY A 420 11.61 70.79 44.46
CA GLY A 420 11.44 71.55 43.22
C GLY A 420 12.72 71.60 42.38
N LYS A 421 13.89 71.79 43.00
CA LYS A 421 15.18 71.74 42.29
C LYS A 421 15.48 70.34 41.73
N ASN A 422 15.19 69.28 42.47
CA ASN A 422 15.39 67.90 42.02
C ASN A 422 14.48 67.57 40.82
N THR A 423 13.21 67.98 40.87
CA THR A 423 12.29 67.86 39.73
C THR A 423 12.82 68.63 38.53
N ALA A 424 13.24 69.88 38.71
CA ALA A 424 13.83 70.67 37.62
C ALA A 424 15.08 70.02 37.03
N ILE A 425 15.94 69.39 37.85
CA ILE A 425 17.09 68.62 37.37
C ILE A 425 16.63 67.41 36.54
N GLN A 426 15.63 66.66 37.01
CA GLN A 426 15.06 65.53 36.27
C GLN A 426 14.45 65.97 34.93
N ASP A 427 13.69 67.06 34.93
CA ASP A 427 13.09 67.64 33.72
C ASP A 427 14.17 68.06 32.72
N LEU A 428 15.21 68.75 33.19
CA LEU A 428 16.33 69.15 32.32
C LEU A 428 17.12 67.95 31.79
N GLN A 429 17.30 66.90 32.58
CA GLN A 429 17.93 65.65 32.12
C GLN A 429 17.08 64.94 31.07
N TYR A 430 15.76 64.89 31.26
CA TYR A 430 14.83 64.34 30.29
C TYR A 430 14.82 65.17 29.00
N GLU A 431 14.77 66.48 29.11
CA GLU A 431 14.84 67.41 27.98
C GLU A 431 16.13 67.25 27.18
N LEU A 432 17.27 67.15 27.87
CA LEU A 432 18.55 66.87 27.24
C LEU A 432 18.52 65.53 26.48
N ALA A 433 17.98 64.48 27.08
CA ALA A 433 17.83 63.18 26.43
C ALA A 433 16.91 63.26 25.20
N ARG A 434 15.80 64.00 25.31
CA ARG A 434 14.82 64.19 24.23
C ARG A 434 15.45 64.89 23.04
N VAL A 435 16.20 65.97 23.27
CA VAL A 435 16.91 66.72 22.24
C VAL A 435 18.02 65.87 21.59
N CYS A 436 18.81 65.14 22.39
CA CYS A 436 19.84 64.25 21.86
C CYS A 436 19.26 63.13 20.97
N LYS A 437 18.09 62.58 21.35
CA LYS A 437 17.38 61.62 20.52
C LYS A 437 16.89 62.23 19.22
N ALA A 438 16.20 63.38 19.29
CA ALA A 438 15.71 64.08 18.11
C ALA A 438 16.85 64.41 17.13
N HIS A 439 18.02 64.79 17.66
CA HIS A 439 19.23 65.00 16.86
C HIS A 439 19.68 63.72 16.14
N ASN A 440 19.80 62.60 16.87
CA ASN A 440 20.23 61.33 16.27
C ASN A 440 19.22 60.76 15.26
N ASP A 441 17.91 60.88 15.53
CA ASP A 441 16.84 60.46 14.62
C ASP A 441 16.83 61.32 13.34
N LEU A 442 17.08 62.62 13.48
CA LEU A 442 17.21 63.53 12.34
C LEU A 442 18.43 63.18 11.47
N LEU A 443 19.58 62.89 12.08
CA LEU A 443 20.77 62.42 11.36
C LEU A 443 20.47 61.15 10.56
N GLN A 444 19.77 60.17 11.16
CA GLN A 444 19.39 58.95 10.47
C GLN A 444 18.38 59.19 9.34
N THR A 445 17.46 60.15 9.51
CA THR A 445 16.48 60.53 8.48
C THR A 445 17.16 61.22 7.30
N TYR A 446 18.10 62.13 7.55
CA TYR A 446 18.89 62.76 6.50
C TYR A 446 19.76 61.76 5.75
N GLU A 447 20.41 60.85 6.48
CA GLU A 447 21.18 59.77 5.89
C GLU A 447 20.34 58.88 4.97
N GLY A 448 19.15 58.48 5.42
CA GLY A 448 18.20 57.73 4.60
C GLY A 448 17.72 58.52 3.37
N LYS A 449 17.53 59.83 3.49
CA LYS A 449 17.15 60.70 2.36
C LYS A 449 18.28 60.86 1.35
N LEU A 450 19.51 61.07 1.79
CA LEU A 450 20.69 61.14 0.92
C LEU A 450 20.87 59.84 0.13
N GLN A 451 20.70 58.71 0.81
CA GLN A 451 20.74 57.39 0.17
C GLN A 451 19.63 57.23 -0.89
N GLN A 452 18.41 57.73 -0.63
CA GLN A 452 17.31 57.72 -1.62
C GLN A 452 17.63 58.57 -2.86
N TYR A 453 18.37 59.67 -2.73
CA TYR A 453 18.81 60.51 -3.85
C TYR A 453 20.11 60.01 -4.50
N GLY A 454 20.62 58.84 -4.10
CA GLY A 454 21.81 58.23 -4.69
C GLY A 454 23.13 58.84 -4.22
N VAL A 455 23.13 59.61 -3.13
CA VAL A 455 24.35 60.16 -2.50
C VAL A 455 24.80 59.19 -1.39
N PRO A 456 25.90 58.43 -1.58
CA PRO A 456 26.48 57.55 -0.57
C PRO A 456 27.02 58.34 0.62
N LYS A 457 27.07 57.69 1.79
CA LYS A 457 27.54 58.32 3.04
C LYS A 457 29.00 58.76 2.96
N GLU A 458 29.77 58.10 2.11
CA GLU A 458 31.18 58.30 1.85
C GLU A 458 31.46 59.62 1.11
N GLU A 459 30.46 60.18 0.41
CA GLU A 459 30.58 61.44 -0.35
C GLU A 459 30.38 62.70 0.51
N LEU A 460 29.95 62.56 1.77
CA LEU A 460 29.68 63.70 2.68
C LEU A 460 30.94 64.42 3.17
N GLY A 461 32.10 63.78 3.14
CA GLY A 461 33.38 64.40 3.56
C GLY A 461 33.54 64.67 5.07
N PHE A 462 32.53 64.37 5.88
CA PHE A 462 32.58 64.45 7.35
C PHE A 462 31.68 63.37 7.98
N THR A 463 32.00 62.96 9.22
CA THR A 463 31.17 62.02 9.99
C THR A 463 30.40 62.81 11.06
N PRO A 464 29.05 62.86 11.01
CA PRO A 464 28.28 63.56 12.02
C PRO A 464 28.43 62.89 13.38
N LEU A 465 28.68 63.69 14.43
CA LEU A 465 28.85 63.21 15.79
C LEU A 465 27.51 62.81 16.40
N GLN A 466 27.36 61.55 16.80
CA GLN A 466 26.17 61.12 17.55
C GLN A 466 26.30 61.56 19.01
N VAL A 467 25.29 62.29 19.50
CA VAL A 467 25.27 62.80 20.87
C VAL A 467 24.79 61.70 21.82
N SER A 468 25.54 61.46 22.89
CA SER A 468 25.23 60.50 23.96
C SER A 468 25.08 61.26 25.28
N VAL A 469 24.00 61.00 26.01
CA VAL A 469 23.77 61.58 27.34
C VAL A 469 24.42 60.68 28.40
N GLY A 470 25.38 61.23 29.15
CA GLY A 470 26.00 60.53 30.29
C GLY A 470 26.79 59.26 29.95
N GLY A 471 27.25 59.09 28.69
CA GLY A 471 27.94 57.88 28.23
C GLY A 471 27.01 56.70 27.89
N ALA A 472 25.68 56.88 28.01
CA ALA A 472 24.69 55.91 27.57
C ALA A 472 24.29 56.15 26.10
N ARG A 473 24.30 55.11 25.27
CA ARG A 473 23.76 55.17 23.90
C ARG A 473 22.23 55.20 23.97
N ILE A 474 21.62 56.18 23.30
CA ILE A 474 20.16 56.36 23.22
C ILE A 474 19.58 55.34 22.24
N GLY A 475 18.46 54.70 22.58
CA GLY A 475 17.83 53.68 21.74
C GLY A 475 17.26 54.26 20.43
N ARG A 476 17.38 53.52 19.32
CA ARG A 476 16.97 53.94 17.96
C ARG A 476 15.47 53.81 17.67
N GLY A 477 14.69 53.26 18.59
CA GLY A 477 13.25 53.05 18.42
C GLY A 477 12.39 54.23 18.90
N PRO A 478 11.09 54.29 18.54
CA PRO A 478 10.16 55.33 19.00
C PRO A 478 10.08 55.42 20.53
N ALA A 479 10.28 54.31 21.26
CA ALA A 479 10.36 54.27 22.72
C ALA A 479 11.77 54.42 23.32
N GLY A 480 12.80 54.72 22.52
CA GLY A 480 14.23 54.69 22.92
C GLY A 480 14.70 55.69 23.98
N LEU A 481 13.79 56.52 24.51
CA LEU A 481 13.99 57.36 25.70
C LEU A 481 13.60 56.67 27.01
N VAL A 482 12.68 55.69 26.92
CA VAL A 482 12.06 55.02 28.07
C VAL A 482 12.53 53.56 28.17
N THR A 483 12.85 52.94 27.04
CA THR A 483 13.34 51.56 27.00
C THR A 483 14.86 51.53 26.88
N THR A 484 15.53 50.84 27.81
CA THR A 484 16.95 50.46 27.70
C THR A 484 17.12 49.27 26.75
N ASN A 485 16.31 49.18 25.70
CA ASN A 485 16.45 48.13 24.70
C ASN A 485 17.71 48.45 23.89
N ARG A 486 18.77 47.73 24.26
CA ARG A 486 20.01 47.64 23.48
C ARG A 486 19.78 46.91 22.18
#